data_AF-A0A850RBK0-F1
#
_entry.id   AF-A0A850RBK0-F1
#
_cell.length_a   1.000
_cell.length_b   1.000
_cell.length_c   1.000
_cell.angle_alpha   90.00
_cell.angle_beta   90.00
_cell.angle_gamma   90.00
#
_symmetry.space_group_name_H-M   'P 1'
#
loop_
_entity.id
_entity.type
_entity.pdbx_description
1 polymer ?
#
loop_
_entity_poly.entity_id
_entity_poly.type
_entity_poly.pdbx_seq_one_letter_code
_entity_poly.pdbx_strand_id
1 'polypeptide(L)' 'MPESFTNDALVTQPQLKRITGNVSDMTIWRWRRAGLLPEPTNIRGRNYWRARDVHAVLNRLMAQGAMAA' A
#
# COMPACT_ATOMS: atom_id res chain seq x y z
N MET A 1 8.50 -2.15 15.20
CA MET A 1 9.55 -1.62 14.32
C MET A 1 8.89 -1.10 13.06
N PRO A 2 9.01 0.20 12.70
CA PRO A 2 8.61 0.65 11.38
C PRO A 2 9.57 0.00 10.37
N GLU A 3 9.04 -0.84 9.48
CA GLU A 3 9.84 -1.48 8.44
C GLU A 3 10.21 -0.43 7.39
N SER A 4 11.50 -0.10 7.28
CA SER A 4 12.04 0.78 6.24
C SER A 4 12.36 -0.05 5.00
N PHE A 5 11.60 0.13 3.92
CA PHE A 5 11.82 -0.57 2.65
C PHE A 5 12.60 0.32 1.66
N THR A 6 13.63 -0.23 1.03
CA THR A 6 14.25 0.39 -0.16
C THR A 6 13.19 0.57 -1.24
N ASN A 7 13.21 1.68 -1.99
CA ASN A 7 12.17 2.03 -2.97
C ASN A 7 11.84 0.94 -4.01
N ASP A 8 12.83 0.12 -4.39
CA ASP A 8 12.64 -0.97 -5.36
C ASP A 8 12.18 -2.29 -4.75
N ALA A 9 12.12 -2.37 -3.41
CA ALA A 9 11.71 -3.56 -2.69
C ALA A 9 10.24 -3.90 -2.99
N LEU A 10 9.93 -5.20 -2.95
CA LEU A 10 8.57 -5.70 -3.06
C LEU A 10 7.93 -5.80 -1.68
N VAL A 11 6.89 -5.02 -1.48
CA VAL A 11 6.02 -5.02 -0.30
C VAL A 11 4.98 -6.12 -0.48
N THR A 12 4.93 -7.05 0.45
CA THR A 12 3.91 -8.11 0.51
C THR A 12 2.60 -7.58 1.07
N GLN A 13 1.50 -8.30 0.84
CA GLN A 13 0.20 -7.96 1.41
C GLN A 13 0.21 -7.82 2.96
N PRO A 14 0.84 -8.73 3.74
CA PRO A 14 0.95 -8.53 5.19
C PRO A 14 1.76 -7.30 5.60
N GLN A 15 2.79 -6.93 4.84
CA GLN A 15 3.55 -5.69 5.07
C GLN A 15 2.69 -4.47 4.76
N LEU A 16 2.00 -4.45 3.62
CA LEU A 16 1.10 -3.37 3.23
C LEU A 16 0.04 -3.12 4.30
N LYS A 17 -0.56 -4.18 4.87
CA LYS A 17 -1.50 -4.07 5.98
C LYS A 17 -0.87 -3.36 7.17
N ARG A 18 0.31 -3.80 7.61
CA ARG A 18 1.01 -3.18 8.76
C ARG A 18 1.30 -1.69 8.53
N ILE A 19 1.75 -1.31 7.33
CA ILE A 19 2.06 0.08 6.98
C ILE A 19 0.80 0.95 6.94
N THR A 20 -0.33 0.39 6.50
CA THR A 20 -1.61 1.10 6.34
C THR A 20 -2.47 1.11 7.61
N GLY A 21 -1.93 0.73 8.76
CA GLY A 21 -2.67 0.71 10.04
C GLY A 21 -3.38 -0.62 10.34
N ASN A 22 -2.83 -1.73 9.86
CA ASN A 22 -3.32 -3.11 10.05
C ASN A 22 -4.75 -3.35 9.51
N VAL A 23 -5.06 -2.79 8.33
CA VAL A 23 -6.38 -2.95 7.70
C VAL A 23 -6.64 -4.38 7.22
N SER A 24 -7.91 -4.72 7.01
CA SER A 24 -8.32 -6.03 6.48
C SER A 24 -7.96 -6.21 5.00
N ASP A 25 -7.87 -7.47 4.55
CA ASP A 25 -7.65 -7.79 3.14
C ASP A 25 -8.78 -7.29 2.24
N MET A 26 -10.01 -7.25 2.77
CA MET A 26 -11.17 -6.68 2.09
C MET A 26 -11.00 -5.18 1.85
N THR A 27 -10.42 -4.44 2.80
CA THR A 27 -10.11 -3.01 2.65
C THR A 27 -9.08 -2.80 1.53
N ILE A 28 -8.00 -3.59 1.53
CA ILE A 28 -6.99 -3.55 0.46
C ILE A 28 -7.62 -3.84 -0.90
N TRP A 29 -8.49 -4.85 -1.00
CA TRP A 29 -9.21 -5.16 -2.23
C TRP A 29 -10.09 -3.99 -2.70
N ARG A 30 -10.85 -3.37 -1.79
CA ARG A 30 -11.70 -2.19 -2.11
C ARG A 30 -10.85 -1.02 -2.61
N TRP A 31 -9.72 -0.74 -1.97
CA TRP A 31 -8.82 0.34 -2.40
C TRP A 31 -8.22 0.10 -3.77
N ARG A 32 -7.86 -1.15 -4.10
CA ARG A 32 -7.44 -1.50 -5.47
C ARG A 32 -8.56 -1.25 -6.48
N ARG A 33 -9.78 -1.72 -6.18
CA ARG A 33 -10.95 -1.52 -7.06
C ARG A 33 -11.31 -0.05 -7.25
N ALA A 34 -11.06 0.79 -6.24
CA ALA A 34 -11.25 2.23 -6.30
C ALA A 34 -10.09 2.97 -6.98
N GLY A 35 -9.00 2.29 -7.38
CA GLY A 35 -7.81 2.91 -7.96
C GLY A 35 -6.95 3.70 -6.98
N LEU A 36 -7.17 3.53 -5.67
CA LEU A 36 -6.38 4.18 -4.61
C LEU A 36 -5.03 3.49 -4.43
N LEU A 37 -4.99 2.16 -4.58
CA LEU A 37 -3.76 1.38 -4.59
C LEU A 37 -3.45 0.92 -6.03
N PRO A 38 -2.17 0.90 -6.44
CA PRO A 38 -1.78 0.30 -7.70
C PRO A 38 -2.07 -1.20 -7.72
N GLU A 39 -2.25 -1.75 -8.92
CA GLU A 39 -2.40 -3.20 -9.07
C GLU A 39 -1.10 -3.91 -8.66
N PRO A 40 -1.19 -4.98 -7.84
CA PRO A 40 -0.02 -5.75 -7.45
C PRO A 40 0.54 -6.54 -8.63
N THR A 41 1.85 -6.78 -8.56
CA THR A 41 2.46 -7.91 -9.25
C THR A 41 2.09 -9.19 -8.52
N ASN A 42 1.41 -10.12 -9.21
CA ASN A 42 1.13 -11.44 -8.66
C ASN A 42 2.30 -12.40 -8.95
N ILE A 43 2.88 -12.98 -7.90
CA ILE A 43 3.96 -13.97 -8.02
C ILE A 43 3.55 -15.19 -7.19
N ARG A 44 3.34 -16.33 -7.85
CA ARG A 44 2.93 -17.60 -7.22
C ARG A 44 1.70 -17.44 -6.31
N GLY A 45 0.68 -16.69 -6.75
CA GLY A 45 -0.55 -16.48 -5.99
C GLY A 45 -0.45 -15.48 -4.85
N ARG A 46 0.71 -14.85 -4.64
CA ARG A 46 0.90 -13.78 -3.66
C ARG A 46 0.98 -12.42 -4.35
N ASN A 47 0.42 -11.41 -3.71
CA ASN A 47 0.42 -10.04 -4.21
C ASN A 47 1.62 -9.27 -3.65
N TYR A 48 2.30 -8.57 -4.56
CA TYR A 48 3.45 -7.73 -4.27
C TYR A 48 3.28 -6.35 -4.88
N TRP A 49 3.69 -5.33 -4.16
CA TRP A 49 3.71 -3.93 -4.61
C TRP A 49 5.13 -3.38 -4.57
N ARG A 50 5.49 -2.47 -5.46
CA ARG A 50 6.75 -1.75 -5.31
C ARG A 50 6.64 -0.77 -4.15
N ALA A 51 7.65 -0.74 -3.28
CA ALA A 51 7.66 0.14 -2.12
C ALA A 51 7.49 1.62 -2.51
N ARG A 52 8.14 2.06 -3.60
CA ARG A 52 8.00 3.43 -4.13
C ARG A 52 6.55 3.82 -4.45
N ASP A 53 5.78 2.89 -5.04
CA ASP A 53 4.41 3.16 -5.45
C ASP A 53 3.49 3.22 -4.23
N VAL A 54 3.72 2.35 -3.24
CA VAL A 54 3.02 2.38 -1.95
C VAL A 54 3.29 3.70 -1.22
N HIS A 55 4.56 4.14 -1.13
CA HIS A 55 4.90 5.42 -0.51
C HIS A 55 4.24 6.60 -1.23
N ALA A 56 4.22 6.61 -2.56
CA ALA A 56 3.56 7.66 -3.33
C ALA A 56 2.05 7.75 -3.02
N VAL A 57 1.37 6.61 -2.89
CA VAL A 57 -0.05 6.57 -2.49
C VAL A 57 -0.24 7.09 -1.07
N LEU A 58 0.55 6.62 -0.11
CA LEU A 58 0.43 7.04 1.29
C LEU A 58 0.66 8.56 1.43
N ASN A 59 1.67 9.09 0.76
CA ASN A 59 1.95 10.52 0.74
C ASN A 59 0.78 11.31 0.13
N ARG A 60 0.17 10.81 -0.96
CA ARG A 60 -1.02 11.42 -1.55
C ARG A 60 -2.21 11.41 -0.58
N LEU A 61 -2.48 10.28 0.08
CA LEU A 61 -3.60 10.16 1.03
C LEU A 61 -3.40 11.06 2.25
N MET A 62 -2.18 11.11 2.79
CA MET A 62 -1.83 12.02 3.88
C MET A 62 -1.97 13.49 3.45
N ALA A 63 -1.49 13.85 2.26
CA ALA A 63 -1.64 15.22 1.72
C ALA A 63 -3.12 15.59 1.50
N GLN A 64 -3.94 14.66 1.02
CA GLN A 64 -5.38 14.87 0.83
C GLN A 64 -6.12 15.02 2.18
N GLY A 65 -5.72 14.27 3.21
CA GLY A 65 -6.25 14.42 4.56
C GLY A 65 -5.81 15.71 5.25
N ALA A 66 -4.58 16.18 5.00
CA ALA A 66 -4.06 17.45 5.50
C ALA A 66 -4.67 18.69 4.81
N MET A 67 -5.27 18.52 3.64
CA MET A 67 -5.99 19.58 2.92
C MET A 67 -7.48 19.64 3.28
N ALA A 68 -7.97 18.70 4.11
CA ALA A 68 -9.36 18.56 4.52
C ALA A 68 -9.59 18.84 6.03
N ALA A 69 -8.58 19.37 6.72
CA ALA A 69 -8.63 19.80 8.12
C ALA A 69 -8.22 21.27 8.22
#